data_AF-A0A3R9ELC1-F1
#
_entry.id   AF-A0A3R9ELC1-F1
#
_cell.length_a   1.000
_cell.length_b   1.000
_cell.length_c   1.000
_cell.angle_alpha   90.00
_cell.angle_beta   90.00
_cell.angle_gamma   90.00
#
_symmetry.space_group_name_H-M   'P 1'
#
loop_
_entity.id
_entity.type
_entity.pdbx_description
1 polymer ?
#
loop_
_entity_poly.entity_id
_entity_poly.type
_entity_poly.pdbx_seq_one_letter_code
_entity_poly.pdbx_strand_id
1 'polypeptide(L)'
;MKFEKNLCANCNNARSQPFDLAYDEFMTYIREHEDRIVADQSFELSHIFGANWTSRRKLLERYIVKYICCRLAEDRVKIPTSVIEYLDDPNQPYPPHLSIWLEIRLDIYDLMKQSNEDGFSGGSLWKGDMLVNISQSRRTIEEAWSFYGYRWLRINYRLDTRTRIGKTNFYRDKVQLPVDRNLSARALQEHFKRVKAEKGLPRGANPGDLPSKTDSP
;
A
#
# COMPACT_ATOMS: atom_id res chain seq x y z
N MET A 1 12.90 -8.32 4.23
CA MET A 1 12.70 -7.13 5.09
C MET A 1 11.48 -7.39 5.95
N LYS A 2 11.68 -7.90 7.18
CA LYS A 2 10.62 -7.90 8.20
C LYS A 2 10.61 -6.51 8.81
N PHE A 3 9.45 -5.91 8.98
CA PHE A 3 9.29 -4.60 9.62
C PHE A 3 10.17 -4.51 10.87
N GLU A 4 10.85 -3.37 11.08
CA GLU A 4 11.22 -3.00 12.46
C GLU A 4 9.96 -3.15 13.31
N LYS A 5 10.14 -3.60 14.56
CA LYS A 5 9.08 -3.96 15.53
C LYS A 5 8.21 -2.75 15.94
N ASN A 6 7.66 -2.03 14.98
CA ASN A 6 6.77 -0.87 15.15
C ASN A 6 5.30 -1.30 15.23
N LEU A 7 5.00 -2.59 15.01
CA LEU A 7 3.86 -3.20 15.66
C LEU A 7 4.26 -3.45 17.11
N CYS A 8 3.69 -2.65 18.01
CA CYS A 8 3.90 -2.73 19.45
C CYS A 8 3.91 -4.20 19.93
N ALA A 9 4.71 -4.55 20.94
CA ALA A 9 4.72 -5.92 21.47
C ALA A 9 3.31 -6.42 21.87
N ASN A 10 2.42 -5.51 22.30
CA ASN A 10 1.01 -5.80 22.60
C ASN A 10 0.15 -6.09 21.36
N CYS A 11 0.57 -5.62 20.19
CA CYS A 11 -0.14 -5.72 18.92
C CYS A 11 0.24 -7.01 18.15
N ASN A 12 1.41 -7.56 18.44
CA ASN A 12 2.05 -8.66 17.71
C ASN A 12 1.99 -9.98 18.51
N ASN A 13 0.78 -10.42 18.84
CA ASN A 13 0.52 -11.69 19.54
C ASN A 13 -0.13 -12.71 18.60
N ALA A 14 -0.30 -13.96 19.06
CA ALA A 14 -0.91 -15.05 18.28
C ALA A 14 -2.29 -14.68 17.69
N ARG A 15 -3.02 -13.73 18.31
CA ARG A 15 -4.32 -13.23 17.83
C ARG A 15 -4.21 -12.53 16.47
N SER A 16 -3.14 -11.79 16.21
CA SER A 16 -3.01 -10.98 14.97
C SER A 16 -2.21 -11.66 13.87
N GLN A 17 -1.57 -12.80 14.16
CA GLN A 17 -0.83 -13.60 13.17
C GLN A 17 -1.65 -13.96 11.92
N PRO A 18 -2.94 -14.34 12.01
CA PRO A 18 -3.74 -14.61 10.80
C PRO A 18 -3.90 -13.38 9.89
N PHE A 19 -3.85 -12.17 10.46
CA PHE A 19 -3.93 -10.91 9.69
C PHE A 19 -2.64 -10.70 8.91
N ASP A 20 -1.51 -10.88 9.61
CA ASP A 20 -0.18 -10.72 9.03
C ASP A 20 0.04 -11.72 7.88
N LEU A 21 -0.37 -12.98 8.04
CA LEU A 21 -0.31 -13.99 6.97
C LEU A 21 -1.16 -13.63 5.75
N ALA A 22 -2.38 -13.12 5.95
CA ALA A 22 -3.24 -12.70 4.85
C ALA A 22 -2.65 -11.50 4.09
N TYR A 23 -1.99 -10.58 4.81
CA TYR A 23 -1.29 -9.47 4.20
C TYR A 23 -0.03 -9.89 3.45
N ASP A 24 0.75 -10.84 3.98
CA ASP A 24 1.96 -11.35 3.33
C ASP A 24 1.63 -12.07 2.01
N GLU A 25 0.59 -12.91 1.99
CA GLU A 25 0.07 -13.55 0.76
C GLU A 25 -0.40 -12.50 -0.25
N PHE A 26 -1.16 -11.50 0.21
CA PHE A 26 -1.60 -10.39 -0.63
C PHE A 26 -0.42 -9.64 -1.25
N MET A 27 0.57 -9.24 -0.46
CA MET A 27 1.74 -8.49 -0.94
C MET A 27 2.63 -9.31 -1.87
N THR A 28 2.74 -10.62 -1.62
CA THR A 28 3.44 -11.55 -2.51
C THR A 28 2.79 -11.56 -3.89
N TYR A 29 1.47 -11.72 -3.94
CA TYR A 29 0.72 -11.70 -5.19
C TYR A 29 0.80 -10.35 -5.92
N ILE A 30 0.62 -9.22 -5.20
CA ILE A 30 0.72 -7.89 -5.80
C ILE A 30 2.07 -7.67 -6.46
N ARG A 31 3.15 -8.14 -5.84
CA ARG A 31 4.51 -8.06 -6.37
C ARG A 31 4.70 -8.95 -7.61
N GLU A 32 4.18 -10.17 -7.59
CA GLU A 32 4.39 -11.17 -8.66
C GLU A 32 3.53 -10.91 -9.91
N HIS A 33 2.43 -10.17 -9.75
CA HIS A 33 1.49 -9.89 -10.84
C HIS A 33 1.38 -8.39 -11.19
N GLU A 34 2.37 -7.59 -10.78
CA GLU A 34 2.40 -6.14 -10.92
C GLU A 34 1.99 -5.64 -12.31
N ASP A 35 2.67 -6.09 -13.38
CA ASP A 35 2.44 -5.62 -14.75
C ASP A 35 1.00 -5.87 -15.23
N ARG A 36 0.48 -7.06 -14.94
CA ARG A 36 -0.90 -7.41 -15.28
C ARG A 36 -1.89 -6.54 -14.52
N ILE A 37 -1.71 -6.37 -13.21
CA ILE A 37 -2.65 -5.61 -12.38
C ILE A 37 -2.68 -4.14 -12.81
N VAL A 38 -1.53 -3.55 -13.14
CA VAL A 38 -1.46 -2.17 -13.63
C VAL A 38 -2.14 -2.03 -14.98
N ALA A 39 -1.96 -2.99 -15.90
CA ALA A 39 -2.61 -2.99 -17.20
C ALA A 39 -4.14 -3.15 -17.09
N ASP A 40 -4.60 -4.10 -16.28
CA ASP A 40 -6.02 -4.43 -16.10
C ASP A 40 -6.75 -3.48 -15.14
N GLN A 41 -5.99 -2.65 -14.41
CA GLN A 41 -6.46 -1.77 -13.33
C GLN A 41 -7.32 -2.49 -12.30
N SER A 42 -7.07 -3.78 -12.11
CA SER A 42 -7.87 -4.64 -11.26
C SER A 42 -7.16 -5.94 -10.92
N PHE A 43 -7.65 -6.62 -9.90
CA PHE A 43 -7.31 -8.02 -9.61
C PHE A 43 -8.51 -8.72 -8.99
N GLU A 44 -8.42 -10.05 -8.84
CA GLU A 44 -9.43 -10.86 -8.17
C GLU A 44 -8.83 -11.48 -6.90
N LEU A 45 -9.54 -11.39 -5.78
CA LEU A 45 -9.11 -11.92 -4.49
C LEU A 45 -9.06 -13.45 -4.48
N SER A 46 -9.89 -14.10 -5.29
CA SER A 46 -9.91 -15.54 -5.50
C SER A 46 -8.62 -16.05 -6.14
N HIS A 47 -7.93 -15.24 -6.95
CA HIS A 47 -6.59 -15.57 -7.43
C HIS A 47 -5.51 -15.52 -6.34
N ILE A 48 -5.76 -14.76 -5.26
CA ILE A 48 -4.83 -14.61 -4.14
C ILE A 48 -5.08 -15.68 -3.07
N PHE A 49 -6.35 -15.86 -2.72
CA PHE A 49 -6.78 -16.59 -1.53
C PHE A 49 -7.60 -17.85 -1.86
N GLY A 50 -7.78 -18.17 -3.14
CA GLY A 50 -8.55 -19.32 -3.61
C GLY A 50 -10.02 -19.26 -3.22
N ALA A 51 -10.62 -20.44 -3.00
CA ALA A 51 -12.04 -20.57 -2.61
C ALA A 51 -12.39 -19.87 -1.29
N ASN A 52 -11.39 -19.62 -0.43
CA ASN A 52 -11.56 -18.98 0.88
C ASN A 52 -11.40 -17.45 0.83
N TRP A 53 -11.41 -16.83 -0.36
CA TRP A 53 -11.12 -15.41 -0.48
C TRP A 53 -12.00 -14.51 0.38
N THR A 54 -13.28 -14.85 0.58
CA THR A 54 -14.19 -14.04 1.40
C THR A 54 -13.73 -13.92 2.86
N SER A 55 -13.26 -15.02 3.45
CA SER A 55 -12.77 -15.02 4.84
C SER A 55 -11.36 -14.43 4.94
N ARG A 56 -10.47 -14.76 3.99
CA ARG A 56 -9.10 -14.23 3.93
C ARG A 56 -9.05 -12.72 3.69
N ARG A 57 -9.96 -12.19 2.86
CA ARG A 57 -10.17 -10.74 2.66
C ARG A 57 -10.49 -10.02 3.96
N LYS A 58 -11.29 -10.61 4.87
CA LYS A 58 -11.57 -10.01 6.18
C LYS A 58 -10.31 -9.94 7.05
N LEU A 59 -9.42 -10.94 6.97
CA LEU A 59 -8.14 -10.92 7.67
C LEU A 59 -7.21 -9.83 7.11
N LEU A 60 -7.19 -9.67 5.78
CA LEU A 60 -6.48 -8.56 5.11
C LEU A 60 -7.04 -7.20 5.56
N GLU A 61 -8.36 -7.03 5.59
CA GLU A 61 -9.01 -5.80 6.06
C GLU A 61 -8.60 -5.48 7.51
N ARG A 62 -8.56 -6.49 8.39
CA ARG A 62 -8.11 -6.36 9.78
C ARG A 62 -6.64 -6.01 9.91
N TYR A 63 -5.77 -6.55 9.06
CA TYR A 63 -4.38 -6.12 9.02
C TYR A 63 -4.30 -4.62 8.70
N ILE A 64 -5.03 -4.15 7.69
CA ILE A 64 -5.02 -2.75 7.30
C ILE A 64 -5.57 -1.87 8.44
N VAL A 65 -6.67 -2.28 9.09
CA VAL A 65 -7.22 -1.56 10.25
C VAL A 65 -6.23 -1.53 11.41
N LYS A 66 -5.54 -2.64 11.71
CA LYS A 66 -4.47 -2.71 12.72
C LYS A 66 -3.37 -1.69 12.41
N TYR A 67 -2.91 -1.62 11.16
CA TYR A 67 -1.94 -0.61 10.72
C TYR A 67 -2.46 0.82 10.94
N ILE A 68 -3.70 1.10 10.51
CA ILE A 68 -4.34 2.43 10.67
C ILE A 68 -4.42 2.82 12.15
N CYS A 69 -4.84 1.91 13.03
CA CYS A 69 -4.89 2.16 14.47
C CYS A 69 -3.52 2.50 15.04
N CYS A 70 -2.47 1.74 14.70
CA CYS A 70 -1.11 2.06 15.12
C CYS A 70 -0.70 3.47 14.66
N ARG A 71 -0.97 3.80 13.39
CA ARG A 71 -0.62 5.10 12.83
C ARG A 71 -1.37 6.26 13.49
N LEU A 72 -2.66 6.10 13.75
CA LEU A 72 -3.47 7.08 14.49
C LEU A 72 -2.95 7.27 15.92
N ALA A 73 -2.56 6.19 16.60
CA ALA A 73 -2.01 6.24 17.95
C ALA A 73 -0.65 6.96 18.00
N GLU A 74 0.24 6.71 17.03
CA GLU A 74 1.52 7.44 16.89
C GLU A 74 1.30 8.95 16.82
N ASP A 75 0.30 9.38 16.04
CA ASP A 75 -0.03 10.79 15.82
C ASP A 75 -1.01 11.33 16.89
N ARG A 76 -1.23 10.59 17.99
CA ARG A 76 -2.10 10.94 19.14
C ARG A 76 -3.56 11.25 18.74
N VAL A 77 -4.03 10.66 17.66
CA VAL A 77 -5.43 10.72 17.23
C VAL A 77 -6.25 9.72 18.03
N LYS A 78 -7.33 10.18 18.67
CA LYS A 78 -8.24 9.30 19.42
C LYS A 78 -8.95 8.36 18.44
N ILE A 79 -8.80 7.06 18.69
CA ILE A 79 -9.44 5.99 17.90
C ILE A 79 -10.81 5.68 18.54
N PRO A 80 -11.91 5.63 17.77
CA PRO A 80 -13.19 5.17 18.30
C PRO A 80 -13.11 3.72 18.80
N THR A 81 -13.72 3.42 19.96
CA THR A 81 -13.70 2.08 20.56
C THR A 81 -14.22 1.01 19.61
N SER A 82 -15.26 1.32 18.81
CA SER A 82 -15.82 0.43 17.79
C SER A 82 -14.81 -0.01 16.73
N VAL A 83 -13.81 0.81 16.40
CA VAL A 83 -12.72 0.43 15.47
C VAL A 83 -11.80 -0.60 16.12
N ILE A 84 -11.55 -0.46 17.41
CA ILE A 84 -10.72 -1.39 18.19
C ILE A 84 -11.46 -2.72 18.34
N GLU A 85 -12.73 -2.67 18.75
CA GLU A 85 -13.62 -3.85 18.87
C GLU A 85 -13.77 -4.60 17.56
N TYR A 86 -13.77 -3.89 16.42
CA TYR A 86 -13.78 -4.52 15.11
C TYR A 86 -12.62 -5.49 14.94
N LEU A 87 -11.42 -5.22 15.48
CA LEU A 87 -10.28 -6.13 15.36
C LEU A 87 -10.48 -7.46 16.11
N ASP A 88 -11.32 -7.46 17.14
CA ASP A 88 -11.58 -8.60 18.02
C ASP A 88 -12.84 -9.39 17.65
N ASP A 89 -13.83 -8.77 17.01
CA ASP A 89 -15.07 -9.46 16.62
C ASP A 89 -15.00 -9.98 15.18
N PRO A 90 -14.82 -11.30 14.93
CA PRO A 90 -14.77 -11.87 13.58
C PRO A 90 -16.10 -11.78 12.81
N ASN A 91 -17.21 -11.56 13.51
CA ASN A 91 -18.55 -11.48 12.91
C ASN A 91 -18.85 -10.08 12.38
N GLN A 92 -18.14 -9.06 12.84
CA GLN A 92 -18.32 -7.69 12.36
C GLN A 92 -17.97 -7.60 10.86
N PRO A 93 -18.91 -7.21 9.99
CA PRO A 93 -18.75 -7.33 8.54
C PRO A 93 -17.91 -6.21 7.91
N TYR A 94 -17.83 -5.04 8.55
CA TYR A 94 -17.17 -3.84 8.04
C TYR A 94 -16.45 -3.08 9.16
N PRO A 95 -15.34 -2.39 8.85
CA PRO A 95 -14.59 -1.62 9.83
C PRO A 95 -15.33 -0.30 10.11
N PRO A 96 -15.95 -0.10 11.29
CA PRO A 96 -16.77 1.09 11.54
C PRO A 96 -15.91 2.36 11.41
N HIS A 97 -16.52 3.48 11.01
CA HIS A 97 -15.85 4.78 10.83
C HIS A 97 -14.74 4.85 9.76
N LEU A 98 -14.33 3.74 9.13
CA LEU A 98 -13.18 3.71 8.24
C LEU A 98 -13.59 3.53 6.77
N SER A 99 -13.16 4.46 5.92
CA SER A 99 -13.12 4.25 4.47
C SER A 99 -11.70 3.85 4.08
N ILE A 100 -11.52 2.73 3.37
CA ILE A 100 -10.21 2.22 2.93
C ILE A 100 -10.30 1.93 1.45
N TRP A 101 -9.35 2.39 0.65
CA TRP A 101 -9.33 2.06 -0.77
C TRP A 101 -7.92 1.87 -1.32
N LEU A 102 -7.83 0.95 -2.27
CA LEU A 102 -6.62 0.63 -3.00
C LEU A 102 -6.59 1.40 -4.32
N GLU A 103 -5.44 1.95 -4.68
CA GLU A 103 -5.22 2.66 -5.95
C GLU A 103 -3.84 2.37 -6.54
N ILE A 104 -3.72 2.56 -7.86
CA ILE A 104 -2.46 2.49 -8.60
C ILE A 104 -1.82 3.88 -8.62
N ARG A 105 -0.55 3.96 -8.20
CA ARG A 105 0.31 5.12 -8.41
C ARG A 105 1.18 4.91 -9.63
N LEU A 106 0.67 5.36 -10.77
CA LEU A 106 1.29 5.08 -12.05
C LEU A 106 2.62 5.81 -12.24
N ASP A 107 2.76 6.98 -11.61
CA ASP A 107 4.04 7.69 -11.53
C ASP A 107 5.11 6.91 -10.76
N ILE A 108 4.74 6.27 -9.65
CA ILE A 108 5.65 5.40 -8.89
C ILE A 108 5.96 4.12 -9.66
N TYR A 109 4.99 3.52 -10.33
CA TYR A 109 5.21 2.37 -11.21
C TYR A 109 6.23 2.70 -12.32
N ASP A 110 6.04 3.82 -13.03
CA ASP A 110 6.94 4.30 -14.09
C ASP A 110 8.37 4.52 -13.54
N LEU A 111 8.50 5.11 -12.34
CA LEU A 111 9.77 5.27 -11.62
C LEU A 111 10.46 3.96 -11.29
N MET A 112 9.70 2.98 -10.80
CA MET A 112 10.24 1.69 -10.41
C MET A 112 10.68 0.86 -11.61
N LYS A 113 9.93 0.89 -12.72
CA LYS A 113 10.32 0.20 -13.96
C LYS A 113 11.67 0.68 -14.47
N GLN A 114 11.85 1.99 -14.55
CA GLN A 114 13.12 2.58 -14.99
C GLN A 114 14.25 2.32 -14.00
N SER A 115 13.97 2.37 -12.69
CA SER A 115 14.97 2.05 -11.67
C SER A 115 15.45 0.60 -11.75
N ASN A 116 14.55 -0.35 -12.03
CA ASN A 116 14.92 -1.75 -12.22
C ASN A 116 15.75 -1.97 -13.50
N GLU A 117 15.42 -1.28 -14.59
CA GLU A 117 16.24 -1.27 -15.81
C GLU A 117 17.65 -0.73 -15.55
N ASP A 118 17.76 0.26 -14.65
CA ASP A 118 19.04 0.82 -14.19
C ASP A 118 19.72 -0.03 -13.09
N GLY A 119 19.22 -1.25 -12.80
CA GLY A 119 19.81 -2.20 -11.85
C GLY A 119 19.50 -1.94 -10.37
N PHE A 120 18.62 -1.00 -10.05
CA PHE A 120 18.19 -0.72 -8.68
C PHE A 120 16.92 -1.50 -8.34
N SER A 121 17.07 -2.64 -7.67
CA SER A 121 15.95 -3.45 -7.19
C SER A 121 15.70 -3.23 -5.69
N GLY A 122 14.56 -2.62 -5.37
CA GLY A 122 14.13 -2.41 -3.99
C GLY A 122 12.61 -2.32 -3.89
N GLY A 123 12.04 -2.97 -2.88
CA GLY A 123 10.66 -2.70 -2.49
C GLY A 123 10.60 -1.39 -1.71
N SER A 124 9.82 -0.41 -2.16
CA SER A 124 9.60 0.83 -1.43
C SER A 124 8.33 0.70 -0.58
N LEU A 125 8.50 0.83 0.74
CA LEU A 125 7.40 1.16 1.64
C LEU A 125 7.46 2.66 1.88
N TRP A 126 6.34 3.35 1.69
CA TRP A 126 6.24 4.78 1.88
C TRP A 126 4.92 5.12 2.57
N LYS A 127 4.88 6.21 3.34
CA LYS A 127 3.66 6.66 4.02
C LYS A 127 3.47 8.16 3.81
N GLY A 128 2.21 8.56 3.73
CA GLY A 128 1.83 9.96 3.60
C GLY A 128 1.78 10.66 4.95
N ASP A 129 1.69 11.98 4.88
CA ASP A 129 1.35 12.79 6.04
C ASP A 129 -0.04 12.43 6.58
N MET A 130 -0.24 12.64 7.87
CA MET A 130 -1.55 12.52 8.50
C MET A 130 -2.21 13.89 8.51
N LEU A 131 -3.35 13.98 7.86
CA LEU A 131 -4.15 15.19 7.83
C LEU A 131 -5.37 14.99 8.72
N VAL A 132 -5.64 15.95 9.61
CA VAL A 132 -6.72 15.87 10.60
C VAL A 132 -7.65 17.08 10.48
N ASN A 133 -8.94 16.82 10.56
CA ASN A 133 -9.96 17.87 10.67
C ASN A 133 -10.48 17.93 12.10
N ILE A 134 -10.41 19.10 12.71
CA ILE A 134 -10.77 19.33 14.11
C ILE A 134 -12.06 20.16 14.17
N SER A 135 -13.04 19.64 14.90
CA SER A 135 -14.24 20.39 15.26
C SER A 135 -13.86 21.58 16.14
N GLN A 136 -14.05 22.82 15.67
CA GLN A 136 -13.72 24.00 16.49
C GLN A 136 -14.62 24.09 17.74
N SER A 137 -15.89 23.71 17.62
CA SER A 137 -16.87 23.77 18.72
C SER A 137 -16.64 22.66 19.76
N ARG A 138 -16.32 21.44 19.31
CA ARG A 138 -16.13 20.28 20.20
C ARG A 138 -14.69 20.07 20.64
N ARG A 139 -13.73 20.74 19.99
CA ARG A 139 -12.28 20.53 20.15
C ARG A 139 -11.86 19.06 20.02
N THR A 140 -12.53 18.33 19.13
CA THR A 140 -12.29 16.91 18.85
C THR A 140 -11.98 16.70 17.38
N ILE A 141 -11.12 15.72 17.07
CA ILE A 141 -10.88 15.28 15.69
C ILE A 141 -12.16 14.64 15.15
N GLU A 142 -12.69 15.17 14.06
CA GLU A 142 -13.86 14.58 13.38
C GLU A 142 -13.43 13.59 12.30
N GLU A 143 -12.34 13.92 11.61
CA GLU A 143 -11.85 13.18 10.45
C GLU A 143 -10.32 13.14 10.45
N ALA A 144 -9.74 12.02 10.01
CA ALA A 144 -8.32 11.87 9.78
C ALA A 144 -8.10 11.09 8.49
N TRP A 145 -7.14 11.50 7.67
CA TRP A 145 -6.86 10.88 6.37
C TRP A 145 -5.36 10.82 6.11
N SER A 146 -4.94 9.71 5.53
CA SER A 146 -3.57 9.44 5.14
C SER A 146 -3.52 8.22 4.24
N PHE A 147 -2.32 7.77 3.91
CA PHE A 147 -2.10 6.56 3.13
C PHE A 147 -0.76 5.92 3.52
N TYR A 148 -0.61 4.66 3.12
CA TYR A 148 0.69 4.06 2.93
C TYR A 148 0.74 3.36 1.58
N GLY A 149 1.92 3.17 1.04
CA GLY A 149 2.13 2.50 -0.23
C GLY A 149 3.21 1.44 -0.13
N TYR A 150 2.99 0.38 -0.89
CA TYR A 150 3.95 -0.68 -1.13
C TYR A 150 4.17 -0.73 -2.63
N ARG A 151 5.40 -0.41 -3.07
CA ARG A 151 5.73 -0.25 -4.48
C ARG A 151 4.81 0.81 -5.10
N TRP A 152 4.13 0.48 -6.20
CA TRP A 152 3.15 1.33 -6.88
C TRP A 152 1.74 1.27 -6.27
N LEU A 153 1.44 0.28 -5.43
CA LEU A 153 0.11 0.14 -4.81
C LEU A 153 0.01 1.09 -3.61
N ARG A 154 -1.03 1.91 -3.57
CA ARG A 154 -1.32 2.78 -2.42
C ARG A 154 -2.61 2.34 -1.75
N ILE A 155 -2.55 2.25 -0.43
CA ILE A 155 -3.67 1.97 0.46
C ILE A 155 -3.99 3.28 1.18
N ASN A 156 -5.06 3.91 0.74
CA ASN A 156 -5.59 5.11 1.36
C ASN A 156 -6.59 4.74 2.45
N TYR A 157 -6.68 5.60 3.44
CA TYR A 157 -7.70 5.47 4.46
C TYR A 157 -8.17 6.82 4.99
N ARG A 158 -9.40 6.80 5.48
CA ARG A 158 -10.06 7.93 6.10
C ARG A 158 -10.88 7.45 7.29
N LEU A 159 -10.55 7.94 8.46
CA LEU A 159 -11.37 7.84 9.66
C LEU A 159 -12.36 9.00 9.65
N ASP A 160 -13.66 8.72 9.69
CA ASP A 160 -14.71 9.72 9.91
C ASP A 160 -15.60 9.27 11.07
N THR A 161 -15.42 9.94 12.21
CA THR A 161 -16.12 9.63 13.47
C THR A 161 -17.64 9.84 13.40
N ARG A 162 -18.13 10.53 12.37
CA ARG A 162 -19.57 10.79 12.15
C ARG A 162 -20.25 9.62 11.43
N THR A 163 -19.49 8.80 10.70
CA THR A 163 -20.01 7.64 9.95
C THR A 163 -19.98 6.40 10.81
N ARG A 164 -21.05 5.59 10.86
CA ARG A 164 -21.05 4.34 11.67
C ARG A 164 -20.58 3.10 10.91
N ILE A 165 -20.61 3.17 9.58
CA ILE A 165 -20.30 2.04 8.69
C ILE A 165 -19.11 2.44 7.82
N GLY A 166 -18.08 1.61 7.83
CA GLY A 166 -16.96 1.78 6.92
C GLY A 166 -17.22 1.25 5.53
N LYS A 167 -16.30 1.57 4.62
CA LYS A 167 -16.36 1.17 3.23
C LYS A 167 -15.00 0.75 2.75
N THR A 168 -14.94 -0.30 1.95
CA THR A 168 -13.73 -0.72 1.25
C THR A 168 -14.00 -0.88 -0.23
N ASN A 169 -13.02 -0.64 -1.12
CA ASN A 169 -13.18 -0.95 -2.56
C ASN A 169 -12.81 -2.41 -2.90
N PHE A 170 -12.33 -3.16 -1.91
CA PHE A 170 -11.93 -4.56 -2.04
C PHE A 170 -12.87 -5.49 -1.27
N TYR A 171 -14.18 -5.21 -1.28
CA TYR A 171 -15.21 -6.02 -0.61
C TYR A 171 -15.78 -7.15 -1.48
N ARG A 172 -15.62 -7.05 -2.80
CA ARG A 172 -15.99 -8.07 -3.79
C ARG A 172 -14.73 -8.78 -4.28
N ASP A 173 -14.93 -9.93 -4.93
CA ASP A 173 -13.83 -10.71 -5.49
C ASP A 173 -12.98 -9.87 -6.45
N LYS A 174 -13.62 -9.28 -7.48
CA LYS A 174 -12.97 -8.33 -8.37
C LYS A 174 -12.81 -6.97 -7.70
N VAL A 175 -11.55 -6.58 -7.50
CA VAL A 175 -11.14 -5.29 -6.92
C VAL A 175 -10.74 -4.36 -8.05
N GLN A 176 -11.42 -3.22 -8.14
CA GLN A 176 -11.09 -2.16 -9.09
C GLN A 176 -10.11 -1.19 -8.45
N LEU A 177 -9.05 -0.85 -9.17
CA LEU A 177 -7.99 0.05 -8.73
C LEU A 177 -8.04 1.35 -9.53
N PRO A 178 -8.59 2.44 -8.96
CA PRO A 178 -8.43 3.76 -9.54
C PRO A 178 -6.96 4.07 -9.79
N VAL A 179 -6.68 4.80 -10.86
CA VAL A 179 -5.32 5.23 -11.21
C VAL A 179 -5.14 6.69 -10.82
N ASP A 180 -4.05 6.97 -10.11
CA ASP A 180 -3.61 8.30 -9.74
C ASP A 180 -2.21 8.60 -10.31
N ARG A 181 -1.98 9.86 -10.68
CA ARG A 181 -0.70 10.41 -11.15
C ARG A 181 -0.48 11.79 -10.51
N ASN A 182 0.48 11.91 -9.59
CA ASN A 182 0.85 13.21 -9.02
C ASN A 182 1.93 13.90 -9.85
N LEU A 183 2.83 13.12 -10.45
CA LEU A 183 3.86 13.64 -11.36
C LEU A 183 3.38 13.58 -12.80
N SER A 184 3.57 14.68 -13.52
CA SER A 184 3.39 14.68 -14.97
C SER A 184 4.48 13.82 -15.63
N ALA A 185 4.17 13.24 -16.79
CA ALA A 185 5.16 12.50 -17.59
C ALA A 185 6.42 13.34 -17.87
N ARG A 186 6.26 14.66 -18.03
CA ARG A 186 7.36 15.60 -18.20
C ARG A 186 8.23 15.71 -16.95
N ALA A 187 7.63 15.85 -15.77
CA ALA A 187 8.37 15.93 -14.50
C ALA A 187 9.18 14.64 -14.24
N LEU A 188 8.61 13.49 -14.58
CA LEU A 188 9.31 12.21 -14.54
C LEU A 188 10.51 12.19 -15.52
N GLN A 189 10.30 12.54 -16.78
CA GLN A 189 11.40 12.62 -17.78
C GLN A 189 12.53 13.55 -17.35
N GLU A 190 12.21 14.71 -16.77
CA GLU A 190 13.20 15.66 -16.26
C GLU A 190 13.98 15.08 -15.07
N HIS A 191 13.32 14.38 -14.15
CA HIS A 191 13.98 13.67 -13.06
C HIS A 191 14.97 12.61 -13.57
N PHE A 192 14.57 11.76 -14.51
CA PHE A 192 15.46 10.73 -15.07
C PHE A 192 16.66 11.32 -15.82
N LYS A 193 16.45 12.41 -16.57
CA LYS A 193 17.55 13.12 -17.23
C LYS A 193 18.59 13.62 -16.22
N ARG A 194 18.17 14.12 -15.05
CA ARG A 194 19.07 14.56 -13.98
C ARG A 194 19.84 13.38 -13.37
N VAL A 195 19.14 12.31 -12.98
CA VAL A 195 19.77 11.12 -12.38
C VAL A 195 20.82 10.50 -13.32
N LYS A 196 20.52 10.39 -14.63
CA LYS A 196 21.48 9.88 -15.63
C LYS A 196 22.70 10.80 -15.80
N ALA A 197 22.50 12.11 -15.78
CA ALA A 197 23.61 13.08 -15.86
C ALA A 197 24.51 13.04 -14.61
N GLU A 198 23.93 12.87 -13.42
CA GLU A 198 24.67 12.80 -12.15
C GLU A 198 25.47 11.49 -11.99
N LYS A 199 24.97 10.37 -12.54
CA LYS A 199 25.64 9.07 -12.48
C LYS A 199 26.73 8.85 -13.54
N GLY A 200 26.98 9.81 -14.42
CA GLY A 200 28.01 9.68 -15.48
C GLY A 200 27.73 8.58 -16.50
N LEU A 201 26.49 8.08 -16.60
CA LEU A 201 26.10 7.08 -17.59
C LEU A 201 26.03 7.74 -18.97
N PRO A 202 26.82 7.29 -19.97
CA PRO A 202 26.86 7.93 -21.27
C PRO A 202 25.49 7.83 -21.96
N ARG A 203 25.07 8.94 -22.59
CA ARG A 203 23.86 8.98 -23.41
C ARG A 203 24.06 8.04 -24.61
N GLY A 204 23.38 6.89 -24.62
CA GLY A 204 23.16 6.10 -25.83
C GLY A 204 23.78 4.70 -25.92
N ALA A 205 24.09 4.02 -24.80
CA ALA A 205 24.46 2.60 -24.89
C ALA A 205 23.22 1.74 -25.21
N ASN A 206 23.23 1.09 -26.37
CA ASN A 206 22.22 0.08 -26.72
C ASN A 206 22.52 -1.25 -26.00
N PRO A 207 21.52 -2.12 -25.78
CA PRO A 207 21.70 -3.38 -25.04
C PRO A 207 22.66 -4.39 -25.67
N GLY A 208 23.24 -4.09 -26.84
CA GLY A 208 24.16 -4.95 -27.58
C GLY A 208 25.66 -4.63 -27.39
N ASP A 209 26.02 -3.57 -26.66
CA ASP A 209 27.42 -3.11 -26.58
C ASP A 209 28.19 -3.63 -25.35
N LEU A 210 27.69 -4.66 -24.66
CA LEU A 210 28.49 -5.34 -23.65
C LEU A 210 29.45 -6.32 -24.34
N PRO A 211 30.77 -6.20 -24.15
CA PRO A 211 31.72 -7.12 -24.76
C PRO A 211 31.47 -8.53 -24.24
N SER A 212 31.29 -9.47 -25.18
CA SER A 212 31.28 -10.89 -24.89
C SER A 212 32.56 -11.24 -24.16
N LYS A 213 32.44 -11.69 -22.91
CA LYS A 213 33.55 -12.34 -22.20
C LYS A 213 33.82 -13.68 -22.89
N THR A 214 34.64 -13.64 -23.92
CA THR A 214 35.39 -14.79 -24.43
C THR A 214 36.86 -14.59 -24.05
N ASP A 215 37.37 -15.63 -23.36
CA ASP A 215 38.75 -16.10 -23.30
C ASP A 215 39.83 -15.16 -22.73
N SER A 216 40.32 -15.41 -21.50
CA SER A 216 41.38 -16.38 -21.11
C SER A 216 42.70 -15.61 -20.86
N PRO A 217 43.70 -16.13 -20.10
CA PRO A 217 43.91 -17.51 -19.64
C PRO A 217 43.82 -17.75 -18.13
#